data_AF-A0A922MU13-F1
#
_entry.id   AF-A0A922MU13-F1
#
_cell.length_a   1.000
_cell.length_b   1.000
_cell.length_c   1.000
_cell.angle_alpha   90.00
_cell.angle_beta   90.00
_cell.angle_gamma   90.00
#
_symmetry.space_group_name_H-M   'P 1'
#
loop_
_entity.id
_entity.type
_entity.pdbx_description
1 polymer ?
#
loop_
_entity_poly.entity_id
_entity_poly.type
_entity_poly.pdbx_seq_one_letter_code
_entity_poly.pdbx_strand_id
1 'polypeptide(L)'
;MFVCHRCNSEIRDAVQCTVCLNHYDFPCAGITEAGYRRLGDRKAVWKCSACKIGASSPNPTGKVVGGAGMTSGELDSIHLELKKLAEQMASLPQLISKVQMIQNDLTELKSMKDEMFEVKKSLTFVHTSIDQFTDKIAEIDHEIQTMQKTKEDITRLEQRLERIEVSIRDNEQRSRLNNVEIKGVPVTASENLYTIVSKIGSIINCHVNKEQIDYIARVPQRKIRITKI
;
A
#
# COMPACT_ATOMS: atom_id res chain seq x y z
N MET A 1 25.88 25.12 9.93
CA MET A 1 24.44 25.05 10.23
C MET A 1 24.34 24.97 11.75
N PHE A 2 23.64 25.91 12.36
CA PHE A 2 23.55 26.04 13.82
C PHE A 2 22.12 25.74 14.27
N VAL A 3 21.94 25.32 15.52
CA VAL A 3 20.60 25.16 16.12
C VAL A 3 20.44 26.26 17.17
N CYS A 4 19.36 27.03 17.09
CA CYS A 4 19.09 28.05 18.09
C CYS A 4 18.77 27.39 19.45
N HIS A 5 19.50 27.76 20.49
CA HIS A 5 19.31 27.20 21.84
C HIS A 5 17.94 27.55 22.47
N ARG A 6 17.27 28.61 22.00
CA ARG A 6 15.98 29.05 22.55
C ARG A 6 14.77 28.43 21.85
N CYS A 7 14.75 28.43 20.52
CA CYS A 7 13.60 27.94 19.72
C CYS A 7 13.86 26.60 19.02
N ASN A 8 15.05 26.02 19.20
CA ASN A 8 15.47 24.73 18.65
C ASN A 8 15.34 24.59 17.12
N SER A 9 15.32 25.72 16.40
CA SER A 9 15.23 25.76 14.94
C SER A 9 16.62 25.76 14.30
N GLU A 10 16.76 25.08 13.15
CA GLU A 10 17.98 25.08 12.35
C GLU A 10 18.15 26.42 11.60
N ILE A 11 19.31 27.05 11.77
CA ILE A 11 19.63 28.37 11.21
C ILE A 11 20.98 28.36 10.51
N ARG A 12 21.11 29.20 9.47
CA ARG A 12 22.35 29.34 8.69
C ARG A 12 23.31 30.39 9.28
N ASP A 13 22.77 31.47 9.82
CA ASP A 13 23.50 32.56 10.45
C ASP A 13 22.98 32.75 11.88
N ALA A 14 23.90 32.97 12.83
CA ALA A 14 23.59 32.93 14.25
C ALA A 14 24.50 33.85 15.06
N VAL A 15 23.99 34.27 16.22
CA VAL A 15 24.74 35.01 17.23
C VAL A 15 25.21 34.03 18.31
N GLN A 16 26.50 34.05 18.65
CA GLN A 16 27.06 33.21 19.70
C GLN A 16 27.26 34.01 21.00
N CYS A 17 26.79 33.47 22.13
CA CYS A 17 27.04 34.08 23.43
C CYS A 17 28.46 33.77 23.92
N THR A 18 29.18 34.78 24.40
CA THR A 18 30.55 34.62 24.91
C THR A 18 30.66 33.90 26.26
N VAL A 19 29.54 33.75 26.97
CA VAL A 19 29.50 33.12 28.31
C VAL A 19 29.07 31.66 28.23
N CYS A 20 27.92 31.37 27.60
CA CYS A 20 27.42 29.99 27.48
C CYS A 20 27.82 29.30 26.18
N LEU A 21 28.49 29.99 25.26
CA LEU A 21 28.93 29.49 23.94
C LEU A 21 27.81 28.95 23.02
N ASN A 22 26.55 29.07 23.44
CA ASN A 22 25.38 28.69 22.67
C ASN A 22 25.08 29.68 21.53
N HIS A 23 24.46 29.16 20.46
CA HIS A 23 24.03 29.90 19.28
C HIS A 23 22.55 30.27 19.35
N TYR A 24 22.21 31.46 18.88
CA TYR A 24 20.85 32.00 18.86
C TYR A 24 20.56 32.67 17.52
N ASP A 25 19.34 32.53 17.01
CA ASP A 25 18.85 33.35 15.90
C ASP A 25 18.64 34.80 16.36
N PHE A 26 18.67 35.73 15.40
CA PHE A 26 18.54 37.16 15.64
C PHE A 26 17.29 37.53 16.48
N PRO A 27 16.08 37.00 16.17
CA PRO A 27 14.90 37.22 16.99
C PRO A 27 15.05 36.74 18.44
N CYS A 28 15.50 35.50 18.68
CA CYS A 28 15.62 34.98 20.05
C CYS A 28 16.72 35.67 20.86
N ALA A 29 17.78 36.13 20.18
CA ALA A 29 18.86 36.93 20.74
C ALA A 29 18.43 38.37 21.06
N GLY A 30 17.29 38.84 20.54
CA GLY A 30 16.78 40.19 20.74
C GLY A 30 17.61 41.27 20.02
N ILE A 31 18.27 40.91 18.91
CA ILE A 31 19.09 41.82 18.10
C ILE A 31 18.81 41.60 16.63
N THR A 32 18.78 42.65 15.81
CA THR A 32 18.58 42.52 14.36
C THR A 32 19.88 42.08 13.67
N GLU A 33 19.78 41.39 12.54
CA GLU A 33 20.95 40.96 11.73
C GLU A 33 21.83 42.15 11.33
N ALA A 34 21.23 43.22 10.83
CA ALA A 34 21.92 44.46 10.49
C ALA A 34 22.57 45.10 11.72
N GLY A 35 21.90 45.05 12.87
CA GLY A 35 22.43 45.49 14.16
C GLY A 35 23.68 44.71 14.53
N TYR A 36 23.60 43.37 14.52
CA TYR A 36 24.70 42.47 14.87
C TYR A 36 25.92 42.64 13.95
N ARG A 37 25.73 42.82 12.65
CA ARG A 37 26.83 43.03 11.70
C ARG A 37 27.57 44.35 11.95
N ARG A 38 26.88 45.40 12.41
CA ARG A 38 27.46 46.69 12.76
C ARG A 38 28.28 46.68 14.06
N LEU A 39 28.21 45.64 14.89
CA LEU A 39 28.97 45.61 16.16
C LEU A 39 30.49 45.55 15.99
N GLY A 40 31.02 45.09 14.85
CA GLY A 40 32.46 44.92 14.65
C GLY A 40 33.09 44.10 15.79
N ASP A 41 34.12 44.65 16.43
CA ASP A 41 34.84 44.02 17.56
C ASP A 41 33.97 43.76 18.79
N ARG A 42 32.88 44.50 18.96
CA ARG A 42 31.97 44.32 20.10
C ARG A 42 31.19 42.99 20.06
N LYS A 43 31.26 42.26 18.94
CA LYS A 43 30.76 40.87 18.86
C LYS A 43 31.43 39.99 19.91
N ALA A 44 32.72 40.22 20.20
CA ALA A 44 33.50 39.46 21.17
C ALA A 44 33.08 39.67 22.65
N VAL A 45 32.14 40.59 22.91
CA VAL A 45 31.64 40.89 24.26
C VAL A 45 30.12 40.65 24.37
N TRP A 46 29.48 40.21 23.28
CA TRP A 46 28.04 40.02 23.29
C TRP A 46 27.61 38.83 24.18
N LYS A 47 26.57 39.05 24.99
CA LYS A 47 26.01 38.07 25.93
C LYS A 47 24.50 37.90 25.69
N CYS A 48 23.99 36.68 25.81
CA CYS A 48 22.55 36.42 25.75
C CYS A 48 21.83 36.98 26.99
N SER A 49 20.50 37.12 26.90
CA SER A 49 19.68 37.66 27.99
C SER A 49 19.83 36.91 29.31
N ALA A 50 19.90 35.58 29.28
CA ALA A 50 20.12 34.76 30.48
C ALA A 50 21.46 35.06 31.16
N CYS A 51 22.55 35.11 30.39
CA CYS A 51 23.89 35.41 30.91
C CYS A 51 24.07 36.89 31.29
N LYS A 52 23.21 37.79 30.80
CA LYS A 52 23.23 39.21 31.15
C LYS A 52 22.61 39.47 32.53
N ILE A 53 21.59 38.70 32.91
CA ILE A 53 20.85 38.87 34.16
C ILE A 53 21.62 38.27 35.36
N GLY A 54 22.41 37.21 35.15
CA GLY A 54 23.19 36.56 36.21
C GLY A 54 24.38 37.35 36.79
N ALA A 55 24.60 38.61 36.38
CA ALA A 55 25.76 39.41 36.78
C ALA A 55 25.46 40.50 37.84
N SER A 56 24.25 40.54 38.41
CA SER A 56 23.88 41.52 39.44
C SER A 56 23.91 40.89 40.83
N SER A 57 25.03 40.99 41.53
CA SER A 57 25.14 40.71 42.97
C SER A 57 25.20 42.03 43.75
N PRO A 58 24.27 42.31 44.70
CA PRO A 58 24.43 43.40 45.64
C PRO A 58 25.37 42.96 46.76
N ASN A 59 26.51 43.65 46.85
CA ASN A 59 27.41 43.62 47.98
C ASN A 59 26.77 44.34 49.18
N PRO A 60 26.92 43.85 50.43
CA PRO A 60 26.91 44.75 51.57
C PRO A 60 28.18 44.58 52.41
N THR A 61 29.03 45.61 52.31
CA THR A 61 29.99 46.02 53.33
C THR A 61 29.24 46.53 54.57
N GLY A 62 29.63 46.12 55.78
CA GLY A 62 29.25 46.87 57.00
C GLY A 62 29.31 46.15 58.35
N LYS A 63 30.49 46.22 58.98
CA LYS A 63 30.78 46.39 60.44
C LYS A 63 29.97 45.65 61.51
N VAL A 64 30.72 44.85 62.27
CA VAL A 64 30.46 44.39 63.64
C VAL A 64 30.75 45.52 64.64
N VAL A 65 29.80 45.85 65.53
CA VAL A 65 30.07 46.37 66.90
C VAL A 65 28.96 45.93 67.88
N GLY A 66 29.35 45.10 68.85
CA GLY A 66 29.01 45.18 70.29
C GLY A 66 27.59 45.40 70.80
N GLY A 67 26.95 44.30 71.23
CA GLY A 67 26.38 44.10 72.58
C GLY A 67 25.53 45.17 73.26
N ALA A 68 24.21 44.95 73.27
CA ALA A 68 23.28 45.34 74.33
C ALA A 68 22.15 44.30 74.41
N GLY A 69 21.69 43.99 75.63
CA GLY A 69 20.74 42.91 75.91
C GLY A 69 19.41 43.04 75.16
N MET A 70 18.94 41.90 74.65
CA MET A 70 17.69 41.77 73.91
C MET A 70 16.50 42.09 74.82
N THR A 71 15.64 43.01 74.40
CA THR A 71 14.43 43.37 75.14
C THR A 71 13.29 42.41 74.77
N SER A 72 12.38 42.13 75.71
CA SER A 72 11.25 41.19 75.54
C SER A 72 10.41 41.47 74.28
N GLY A 73 10.35 42.72 73.82
CA GLY A 73 9.58 43.11 72.63
C GLY A 73 10.18 42.66 71.29
N GLU A 74 11.50 42.50 71.18
CA GLU A 74 12.13 41.95 69.97
C GLU A 74 11.87 40.43 69.86
N LEU A 75 11.87 39.72 71.00
CA LEU A 75 11.58 38.29 71.05
C LEU A 75 10.12 37.99 70.69
N ASP A 76 9.18 38.83 71.15
CA ASP A 76 7.76 38.74 70.79
C ASP A 76 7.50 39.06 69.32
N SER A 77 8.24 40.02 68.74
CA SER A 77 8.15 40.36 67.31
C SER A 77 8.68 39.23 66.44
N ILE A 78 9.80 38.60 66.85
CA ILE A 78 10.36 37.41 66.19
C ILE A 78 9.39 36.22 66.29
N HIS A 79 8.73 36.02 67.44
CA HIS A 79 7.72 34.97 67.62
C HIS A 79 6.49 35.18 66.73
N LEU A 80 6.06 36.43 66.54
CA LEU A 80 4.95 36.78 65.67
C LEU A 80 5.30 36.52 64.19
N GLU A 81 6.52 36.83 63.77
CA GLU A 81 7.02 36.53 62.42
C GLU A 81 7.20 35.03 62.19
N LEU A 82 7.67 34.28 63.19
CA LEU A 82 7.73 32.81 63.16
C LEU A 82 6.34 32.18 63.00
N LYS A 83 5.33 32.71 63.70
CA LYS A 83 3.94 32.23 63.59
C LYS A 83 3.33 32.54 62.22
N LYS A 84 3.60 33.74 61.71
CA LYS A 84 3.18 34.16 60.35
C LYS A 84 3.85 33.32 59.27
N LEU A 85 5.14 33.00 59.42
CA LEU A 85 5.86 32.07 58.55
C LEU A 85 5.28 30.65 58.66
N ALA A 86 4.95 30.16 59.86
CA ALA A 86 4.33 28.85 60.04
C ALA A 86 2.95 28.75 59.36
N GLU A 87 2.14 29.82 59.44
CA GLU A 87 0.86 29.92 58.73
C GLU A 87 1.05 29.97 57.20
N GLN A 88 2.06 30.69 56.70
CA GLN A 88 2.40 30.68 55.28
C GLN A 88 2.89 29.30 54.81
N MET A 89 3.63 28.58 55.65
CA MET A 89 4.15 27.24 55.36
C MET A 89 3.08 26.14 55.47
N ALA A 90 1.93 26.39 56.09
CA ALA A 90 0.83 25.41 56.19
C ALA A 90 0.22 25.04 54.83
N SER A 91 0.39 25.89 53.81
CA SER A 91 -0.11 25.67 52.45
C SER A 91 0.83 24.84 51.55
N LEU A 92 2.11 24.70 51.93
CA LEU A 92 3.12 23.94 51.17
C LEU A 92 2.76 22.46 50.95
N PRO A 93 2.23 21.72 51.95
CA PRO A 93 1.81 20.34 51.76
C PRO A 93 0.72 20.18 50.68
N GLN A 94 -0.21 21.14 50.58
CA GLN A 94 -1.25 21.14 49.55
C GLN A 94 -0.67 21.41 48.16
N LEU A 95 0.32 22.30 48.06
CA LEU A 95 1.01 22.59 46.81
C LEU A 95 1.80 21.37 46.32
N ILE A 96 2.48 20.67 47.24
CA ILE A 96 3.21 19.42 46.93
C ILE A 96 2.24 18.37 46.39
N SER A 97 1.08 18.18 47.04
CA SER A 97 0.05 17.24 46.56
C SER A 97 -0.43 17.57 45.14
N LYS A 98 -0.67 18.84 44.83
CA LYS A 98 -1.05 19.28 43.46
C LYS A 98 0.05 19.02 42.43
N VAL A 99 1.32 19.28 42.78
CA VAL A 99 2.46 18.98 41.91
C VAL A 99 2.59 17.48 41.65
N GLN A 100 2.32 16.66 42.66
CA GLN A 100 2.33 15.20 42.54
C GLN A 100 1.20 14.68 41.63
N MET A 101 0.00 15.28 41.72
CA MET A 101 -1.08 15.00 40.77
C MET A 101 -0.71 15.38 39.34
N ILE A 102 -0.14 16.57 39.13
CA ILE A 102 0.33 17.01 37.81
C ILE A 102 1.41 16.05 37.27
N GLN A 103 2.30 15.55 38.12
CA GLN A 103 3.30 14.56 37.71
C GLN A 103 2.63 13.26 37.24
N ASN A 104 1.58 12.79 37.92
CA ASN A 104 0.82 11.61 37.50
C ASN A 104 0.11 11.85 36.16
N ASP A 105 -0.60 12.98 36.01
CA ASP A 105 -1.27 13.33 34.75
C ASP A 105 -0.27 13.42 33.58
N LEU A 106 0.92 13.97 33.83
CA LEU A 106 1.99 14.03 32.83
C LEU A 106 2.53 12.65 32.45
N THR A 107 2.54 11.69 33.38
CA THR A 107 2.90 10.31 33.05
C THR A 107 1.84 9.61 32.21
N GLU A 108 0.55 9.80 32.53
CA GLU A 108 -0.56 9.26 31.74
C GLU A 108 -0.60 9.86 30.33
N LEU A 109 -0.40 11.17 30.20
CA LEU A 109 -0.33 11.85 28.91
C LEU A 109 0.82 11.33 28.03
N LYS A 110 1.94 10.93 28.62
CA LYS A 110 3.04 10.28 27.89
C LYS A 110 2.63 8.89 27.40
N SER A 111 2.00 8.09 28.25
CA SER A 111 1.50 6.75 27.87
C SER A 111 0.49 6.84 26.72
N MET A 112 -0.48 7.75 26.83
CA MET A 112 -1.46 7.97 25.76
C MET A 112 -0.82 8.43 24.45
N LYS A 113 0.20 9.28 24.52
CA LYS A 113 0.95 9.70 23.33
C LYS A 113 1.63 8.53 22.65
N ASP A 114 2.21 7.61 23.42
CA ASP A 114 2.89 6.43 22.89
C ASP A 114 1.89 5.45 22.26
N GLU A 115 0.75 5.19 22.90
CA GLU A 115 -0.35 4.41 22.32
C GLU A 115 -0.88 5.04 21.02
N MET A 116 -1.05 6.36 21.00
CA MET A 116 -1.51 7.07 19.80
C MET A 116 -0.48 7.00 18.65
N PHE A 117 0.81 6.94 18.98
CA PHE A 117 1.86 6.71 17.99
C PHE A 117 1.78 5.30 17.39
N GLU A 118 1.54 4.28 18.22
CA GLU A 118 1.35 2.91 17.74
C GLU A 118 0.08 2.76 16.91
N VAL A 119 -1.04 3.35 17.32
CA VAL A 119 -2.27 3.36 16.52
C VAL A 119 -2.04 4.02 15.15
N LYS A 120 -1.31 5.14 15.12
CA LYS A 120 -0.93 5.80 13.86
C LYS A 120 -0.14 4.87 12.94
N LYS A 121 0.81 4.12 13.50
CA LYS A 121 1.62 3.16 12.75
C LYS A 121 0.76 2.02 12.20
N SER A 122 -0.13 1.45 13.01
CA SER A 122 -1.09 0.43 12.55
C SER A 122 -2.00 0.96 11.44
N LEU A 123 -2.47 2.20 11.53
CA LEU A 123 -3.31 2.82 10.50
C LEU A 123 -2.55 2.98 9.17
N THR A 124 -1.29 3.41 9.22
CA THR A 124 -0.46 3.52 8.00
C THR A 124 -0.22 2.16 7.34
N PHE A 125 -0.06 1.10 8.15
CA PHE A 125 0.07 -0.26 7.64
C PHE A 125 -1.23 -0.74 6.97
N VAL A 126 -2.38 -0.48 7.59
CA VAL A 126 -3.69 -0.83 7.03
C VAL A 126 -3.94 -0.08 5.73
N HIS A 127 -3.64 1.22 5.66
CA HIS A 127 -3.77 2.00 4.43
C HIS A 127 -2.95 1.40 3.30
N THR A 128 -1.68 1.08 3.58
CA THR A 128 -0.79 0.44 2.59
C THR A 128 -1.34 -0.90 2.12
N SER A 129 -1.94 -1.68 3.03
CA SER A 129 -2.55 -2.97 2.69
C SER A 129 -3.81 -2.81 1.83
N ILE A 130 -4.61 -1.77 2.09
CA ILE A 130 -5.79 -1.43 1.28
C ILE A 130 -5.38 -1.02 -0.12
N ASP A 131 -4.32 -0.21 -0.27
CA ASP A 131 -3.79 0.18 -1.58
C ASP A 131 -3.38 -1.06 -2.38
N GLN A 132 -2.62 -1.98 -1.76
CA GLN A 132 -2.23 -3.24 -2.38
C GLN A 132 -3.41 -4.12 -2.78
N PHE A 133 -4.48 -4.17 -1.97
CA PHE A 133 -5.69 -4.91 -2.34
C PHE A 133 -6.44 -4.24 -3.48
N THR A 134 -6.46 -2.91 -3.53
CA THR A 134 -7.06 -2.16 -4.63
C THR A 134 -6.36 -2.48 -5.95
N ASP A 135 -5.03 -2.51 -5.95
CA ASP A 135 -4.23 -2.88 -7.12
C ASP A 135 -4.52 -4.32 -7.58
N LYS A 136 -4.55 -5.27 -6.64
CA LYS A 136 -4.88 -6.68 -6.94
C LYS A 136 -6.29 -6.85 -7.49
N ILE A 137 -7.26 -6.09 -6.98
CA ILE A 137 -8.64 -6.12 -7.48
C ILE A 137 -8.67 -5.59 -8.93
N ALA A 138 -7.95 -4.52 -9.23
CA ALA A 138 -7.85 -4.00 -10.60
C ALA A 138 -7.19 -4.99 -11.56
N GLU A 139 -6.14 -5.69 -11.12
CA GLU A 139 -5.48 -6.75 -11.90
C GLU A 139 -6.43 -7.92 -12.18
N ILE A 140 -7.15 -8.40 -11.16
CA ILE A 140 -8.15 -9.47 -11.31
C ILE A 140 -9.27 -9.04 -12.27
N ASP A 141 -9.75 -7.79 -12.19
CA ASP A 141 -10.79 -7.30 -13.10
C ASP A 141 -10.29 -7.31 -14.56
N HIS A 142 -9.04 -6.91 -14.79
CA HIS A 142 -8.42 -6.97 -16.12
C HIS A 142 -8.29 -8.42 -16.64
N GLU A 143 -7.90 -9.37 -15.80
CA GLU A 143 -7.85 -10.79 -16.16
C GLU A 143 -9.24 -11.33 -16.51
N ILE A 144 -10.27 -10.97 -15.73
CA ILE A 144 -11.66 -11.37 -16.00
C ILE A 144 -12.13 -10.85 -17.36
N GLN A 145 -11.85 -9.59 -17.70
CA GLN A 145 -12.20 -9.03 -19.00
C GLN A 145 -11.52 -9.76 -20.16
N THR A 146 -10.23 -10.12 -19.97
CA THR A 146 -9.47 -10.89 -20.98
C THR A 146 -10.05 -12.30 -21.15
N MET A 147 -10.44 -12.95 -20.06
CA MET A 147 -11.08 -14.26 -20.08
C MET A 147 -12.45 -14.23 -20.78
N GLN A 148 -13.25 -13.19 -20.56
CA GLN A 148 -14.53 -13.00 -21.23
C GLN A 148 -14.35 -12.90 -22.75
N LYS A 149 -13.39 -12.09 -23.21
CA LYS A 149 -13.08 -11.96 -24.65
C LYS A 149 -12.61 -13.30 -25.25
N THR A 150 -11.79 -14.05 -24.52
CA THR A 150 -11.33 -15.37 -24.95
C THR A 150 -12.50 -16.35 -25.09
N LYS A 151 -13.46 -16.30 -24.17
CA LYS A 151 -14.68 -17.12 -24.25
C LYS A 151 -15.52 -16.80 -25.48
N GLU A 152 -15.70 -15.51 -25.79
CA GLU A 152 -16.41 -15.08 -27.01
C GLU A 152 -15.71 -15.58 -28.28
N ASP A 153 -14.37 -15.53 -28.30
CA ASP A 153 -13.57 -16.05 -29.41
C ASP A 153 -13.73 -17.56 -29.59
N ILE A 154 -13.74 -18.33 -28.48
CA ILE A 154 -13.99 -19.78 -28.50
C ILE A 154 -15.36 -20.08 -29.11
N THR A 155 -16.43 -19.44 -28.63
CA THR A 155 -17.77 -19.65 -29.16
C THR A 155 -17.86 -19.32 -30.65
N ARG A 156 -17.18 -18.24 -31.10
CA ARG A 156 -17.12 -17.89 -32.52
C ARG A 156 -16.37 -18.94 -33.34
N LEU A 157 -15.29 -19.51 -32.80
CA LEU A 157 -14.54 -20.58 -33.46
C LEU A 157 -15.34 -21.87 -33.56
N GLU A 158 -16.04 -22.27 -32.50
CA GLU A 158 -16.93 -23.44 -32.48
C GLU A 158 -18.01 -23.34 -33.57
N GLN A 159 -18.66 -22.17 -33.68
CA GLN A 159 -19.65 -21.93 -34.74
C GLN A 159 -19.04 -22.02 -36.15
N ARG A 160 -17.79 -21.59 -36.33
CA ARG A 160 -17.11 -21.71 -37.63
C ARG A 160 -16.76 -23.16 -37.94
N LEU A 161 -16.33 -23.91 -36.93
CA LEU A 161 -16.04 -25.34 -37.06
C LEU A 161 -17.29 -26.09 -37.50
N GLU A 162 -18.43 -25.87 -36.83
CA GLU A 162 -19.70 -26.50 -37.17
C GLU A 162 -20.11 -26.21 -38.62
N ARG A 163 -19.99 -24.96 -39.07
CA ARG A 163 -20.27 -24.59 -40.47
C ARG A 163 -19.35 -25.30 -41.46
N ILE A 164 -18.06 -25.42 -41.14
CA ILE A 164 -17.09 -26.11 -41.98
C ILE A 164 -17.43 -27.60 -42.04
N GLU A 165 -17.78 -28.22 -40.92
CA GLU A 165 -18.17 -29.63 -40.87
C GLU A 165 -19.44 -29.90 -41.70
N VAL A 166 -20.45 -29.02 -41.61
CA VAL A 166 -21.64 -29.11 -42.47
C VAL A 166 -21.24 -29.01 -43.95
N SER A 167 -20.41 -28.03 -44.30
CA SER A 167 -19.93 -27.84 -45.67
C SER A 167 -19.15 -29.05 -46.20
N ILE A 168 -18.31 -29.68 -45.37
CA ILE A 168 -17.59 -30.91 -45.71
C ILE A 168 -18.59 -32.05 -45.97
N ARG A 169 -19.56 -32.26 -45.08
CA ARG A 169 -20.58 -33.30 -45.27
C ARG A 169 -21.39 -33.09 -46.55
N ASP A 170 -21.81 -31.86 -46.82
CA ASP A 170 -22.55 -31.51 -48.03
C ASP A 170 -21.70 -31.76 -49.28
N ASN A 171 -20.41 -31.43 -49.23
CA ASN A 171 -19.49 -31.67 -50.32
C ASN A 171 -19.23 -33.16 -50.54
N GLU A 172 -19.06 -33.94 -49.47
CA GLU A 172 -18.93 -35.39 -49.55
C GLU A 172 -20.19 -36.04 -50.12
N GLN A 173 -21.38 -35.60 -49.70
CA GLN A 173 -22.65 -36.07 -50.26
C GLN A 173 -22.75 -35.69 -51.74
N ARG A 174 -22.40 -34.45 -52.11
CA ARG A 174 -22.38 -33.97 -53.49
C ARG A 174 -21.47 -34.81 -54.38
N SER A 175 -20.28 -35.16 -53.88
CA SER A 175 -19.32 -36.01 -54.61
C SER A 175 -19.83 -37.43 -54.89
N ARG A 176 -20.88 -37.87 -54.18
CA ARG A 176 -21.47 -39.22 -54.29
C ARG A 176 -22.86 -39.22 -54.91
N LEU A 177 -23.38 -38.07 -55.36
CA LEU A 177 -24.75 -37.96 -55.90
C LEU A 177 -25.02 -38.92 -57.06
N ASN A 178 -24.01 -39.17 -57.89
CA ASN A 178 -24.10 -40.05 -59.06
C ASN A 178 -23.52 -41.45 -58.81
N ASN A 179 -23.20 -41.79 -57.56
CA ASN A 179 -22.66 -43.09 -57.22
C ASN A 179 -23.80 -44.03 -56.81
N VAL A 180 -23.84 -45.22 -57.41
CA VAL A 180 -24.80 -46.27 -57.07
C VAL A 180 -24.07 -47.44 -56.40
N GLU A 181 -24.50 -47.81 -55.18
CA GLU A 181 -23.98 -48.99 -54.47
C GLU A 181 -24.94 -50.17 -54.65
N ILE A 182 -24.46 -51.26 -55.26
CA ILE A 182 -25.24 -52.49 -55.43
C ILE A 182 -24.75 -53.53 -54.43
N LYS A 183 -25.62 -53.91 -53.48
CA LYS A 183 -25.32 -54.92 -52.46
C LYS A 183 -25.89 -56.28 -52.85
N GLY A 184 -25.29 -57.35 -52.31
CA GLY A 184 -25.79 -58.73 -52.50
C GLY A 184 -25.40 -59.39 -53.82
N VAL A 185 -24.47 -58.80 -54.59
CA VAL A 185 -23.95 -59.40 -55.83
C VAL A 185 -22.84 -60.41 -55.49
N PRO A 186 -23.01 -61.72 -55.75
CA PRO A 186 -21.98 -62.73 -55.50
C PRO A 186 -20.66 -62.41 -56.22
N VAL A 187 -19.55 -62.85 -55.64
CA VAL A 187 -18.21 -62.68 -56.23
C VAL A 187 -17.85 -63.94 -57.01
N THR A 188 -17.53 -63.78 -58.29
CA THR A 188 -17.07 -64.89 -59.15
C THR A 188 -15.67 -64.61 -59.67
N ALA A 189 -14.88 -65.67 -59.88
CA ALA A 189 -13.56 -65.53 -60.51
C ALA A 189 -13.72 -65.00 -61.94
N SER A 190 -12.86 -64.05 -62.35
CA SER A 190 -12.87 -63.42 -63.69
C SER A 190 -14.22 -62.81 -64.09
N GLU A 191 -14.84 -62.04 -63.19
CA GLU A 191 -16.10 -61.35 -63.47
C GLU A 191 -15.93 -60.07 -64.29
N ASN A 192 -16.94 -59.76 -65.11
CA ASN A 192 -17.05 -58.47 -65.78
C ASN A 192 -18.18 -57.65 -65.14
N LEU A 193 -17.81 -56.61 -64.38
CA LEU A 193 -18.78 -55.80 -63.62
C LEU A 193 -19.78 -55.06 -64.53
N TYR A 194 -19.37 -54.64 -65.72
CA TYR A 194 -20.27 -53.98 -66.68
C TYR A 194 -21.40 -54.93 -67.12
N THR A 195 -21.06 -56.18 -67.44
CA THR A 195 -22.06 -57.19 -67.83
C THR A 195 -23.05 -57.48 -66.71
N ILE A 196 -22.58 -57.49 -65.46
CA ILE A 196 -23.44 -57.68 -64.28
C ILE A 196 -24.42 -56.50 -64.14
N VAL A 197 -23.93 -55.26 -64.23
CA VAL A 197 -24.78 -54.06 -64.14
C VAL A 197 -25.80 -54.01 -65.28
N SER A 198 -25.41 -54.30 -66.52
CA SER A 198 -26.36 -54.33 -67.66
C SER A 198 -27.45 -55.39 -67.48
N LYS A 199 -27.13 -56.57 -66.92
CA LYS A 199 -28.12 -57.59 -66.58
C LYS A 199 -29.09 -57.12 -65.50
N ILE A 200 -28.58 -56.52 -64.43
CA ILE A 200 -29.42 -55.96 -63.35
C ILE A 200 -30.34 -54.87 -63.91
N GLY A 201 -29.78 -53.95 -64.70
CA GLY A 201 -30.52 -52.88 -65.37
C GLY A 201 -31.66 -53.41 -66.26
N SER A 202 -31.41 -54.48 -67.01
CA SER A 202 -32.42 -55.13 -67.85
C SER A 202 -33.56 -55.73 -67.03
N ILE A 203 -33.28 -56.27 -65.83
CA ILE A 203 -34.30 -56.83 -64.93
C ILE A 203 -35.19 -55.72 -64.35
N ILE A 204 -34.61 -54.58 -63.98
CA ILE A 204 -35.35 -53.46 -63.37
C ILE A 204 -35.90 -52.44 -64.39
N ASN A 205 -35.84 -52.77 -65.69
CA ASN A 205 -36.24 -51.90 -66.80
C ASN A 205 -35.52 -50.52 -66.81
N CYS A 206 -34.27 -50.48 -66.37
CA CYS A 206 -33.39 -49.31 -66.40
C CYS A 206 -32.11 -49.68 -67.17
N HIS A 207 -32.05 -49.35 -68.46
CA HIS A 207 -30.92 -49.73 -69.29
C HIS A 207 -29.74 -48.78 -69.07
N VAL A 208 -28.60 -49.33 -68.61
CA VAL A 208 -27.36 -48.58 -68.36
C VAL A 208 -26.31 -49.04 -69.36
N ASN A 209 -25.87 -48.11 -70.20
CA ASN A 209 -24.82 -48.32 -71.19
C ASN A 209 -23.43 -48.16 -70.56
N LYS A 210 -22.41 -48.79 -71.15
CA LYS A 210 -21.05 -48.77 -70.58
C LYS A 210 -20.44 -47.37 -70.62
N GLU A 211 -20.81 -46.58 -71.61
CA GLU A 211 -20.34 -45.20 -71.82
C GLU A 211 -20.92 -44.22 -70.79
N GLN A 212 -21.97 -44.62 -70.06
CA GLN A 212 -22.59 -43.84 -69.00
C GLN A 212 -21.96 -44.13 -67.62
N ILE A 213 -20.98 -45.03 -67.55
CA ILE A 213 -20.33 -45.44 -66.31
C ILE A 213 -18.90 -44.90 -66.31
N ASP A 214 -18.66 -43.88 -65.48
CA ASP A 214 -17.32 -43.28 -65.32
C ASP A 214 -16.34 -44.26 -64.64
N TYR A 215 -16.80 -44.95 -63.60
CA TYR A 215 -15.98 -45.88 -62.82
C TYR A 215 -16.84 -46.95 -62.16
N ILE A 216 -16.36 -48.19 -62.17
CA ILE A 216 -17.00 -49.33 -61.50
C ILE A 216 -15.95 -50.20 -60.81
N ALA A 217 -16.19 -50.52 -59.54
CA ALA A 217 -15.32 -51.38 -58.76
C ALA A 217 -16.10 -52.09 -57.64
N ARG A 218 -15.53 -53.19 -57.15
CA ARG A 218 -15.97 -53.83 -55.91
C ARG A 218 -15.48 -53.00 -54.72
N VAL A 219 -16.38 -52.69 -53.78
CA VAL A 219 -16.02 -52.01 -52.54
C VAL A 219 -15.63 -53.06 -51.49
N PRO A 220 -14.44 -52.98 -50.87
CA PRO A 220 -14.06 -53.89 -49.80
C PRO A 220 -15.02 -53.79 -48.62
N GLN A 221 -15.62 -54.91 -48.22
CA GLN A 221 -16.42 -54.96 -47.00
C GLN A 221 -15.52 -55.23 -45.79
N ARG A 222 -15.63 -54.41 -44.74
CA ARG A 222 -15.02 -54.71 -43.44
C ARG A 222 -15.59 -56.04 -42.93
N LYS A 223 -14.76 -57.07 -42.76
CA LYS A 223 -15.16 -58.32 -42.10
C LYS A 223 -15.55 -58.01 -40.66
N ILE A 224 -16.85 -57.95 -40.37
CA ILE A 224 -17.33 -57.95 -38.98
C ILE A 224 -17.03 -59.34 -38.43
N ARG A 225 -16.11 -59.44 -37.46
CA ARG A 225 -15.93 -60.67 -36.69
C ARG A 225 -17.21 -60.89 -35.88
N ILE A 226 -18.09 -61.74 -36.38
CA ILE A 226 -19.21 -62.25 -35.59
C ILE A 226 -18.60 -63.23 -34.59
N THR A 227 -18.34 -62.75 -33.37
CA THR A 227 -18.04 -63.62 -32.24
C THR A 227 -19.31 -64.42 -31.98
N LYS A 228 -19.29 -65.72 -32.30
CA LYS A 228 -20.37 -66.63 -31.89
C LYS A 228 -20.42 -66.63 -30.36
N ILE A 229 -21.60 -66.32 -29.81
CA ILE A 229 -21.94 -66.51 -28.39
C ILE A 229 -21.98 -68.00 -28.09
#